data_AF-A0A1D7VXH3-F1
#
_entry.id   AF-A0A1D7VXH3-F1
#
_cell.length_a   1.000
_cell.length_b   1.000
_cell.length_c   1.000
_cell.angle_alpha   90.00
_cell.angle_beta   90.00
_cell.angle_gamma   90.00
#
_symmetry.space_group_name_H-M   'P 1'
#
loop_
_entity.id
_entity.type
_entity.pdbx_description
1 polymer ?
#
loop_
_entity_poly.entity_id
_entity_poly.type
_entity_poly.pdbx_seq_one_letter_code
_entity_poly.pdbx_strand_id
1 'polypeptide(L)'
;MPRTGLTLAAAVLTGTVALVIALVALGNITDFGTNQQFVRHVLAMDTTFKDPDLMWRAITSHTLQDAAYLAIIAWETLAALLLLAGTALWAVGLRNGRLARARLLSTLGLLMIVLLFGAGFLAIGGEWFAMWQSKTWNGLEAATRNLTLAGIALLVVHLPGTTAPRHGEHDA
;
A
#
# COMPACT_ATOMS: atom_id res chain seq x y z
N MET A 1 -10.96 -8.46 -26.48
CA MET A 1 -10.85 -7.08 -25.96
C MET A 1 -9.57 -6.46 -26.51
N PRO A 2 -9.56 -5.18 -26.94
CA PRO A 2 -8.35 -4.57 -27.46
C PRO A 2 -7.30 -4.53 -26.34
N ARG A 3 -6.13 -5.13 -26.58
CA ARG A 3 -5.03 -5.38 -25.63
C ARG A 3 -4.51 -4.08 -24.96
N THR A 4 -4.76 -2.95 -25.60
CA THR A 4 -4.53 -1.59 -25.09
C THR A 4 -5.34 -1.28 -23.82
N GLY A 5 -6.54 -1.86 -23.68
CA GLY A 5 -7.43 -1.59 -22.55
C GLY A 5 -6.90 -2.08 -21.21
N LEU A 6 -6.35 -3.30 -21.15
CA LEU A 6 -5.77 -3.85 -19.91
C LEU A 6 -4.48 -3.13 -19.51
N THR A 7 -3.65 -2.78 -20.50
CA THR A 7 -2.43 -2.00 -20.26
C THR A 7 -2.77 -0.61 -19.71
N LEU A 8 -3.79 0.05 -20.28
CA LEU A 8 -4.27 1.33 -19.78
C LEU A 8 -4.88 1.19 -18.38
N ALA A 9 -5.67 0.15 -18.12
CA ALA A 9 -6.23 -0.12 -16.80
C ALA A 9 -5.14 -0.33 -15.75
N ALA A 10 -4.10 -1.11 -16.07
CA ALA A 10 -2.93 -1.29 -15.20
C ALA A 10 -2.20 0.03 -14.94
N ALA A 11 -2.03 0.87 -15.97
CA ALA A 11 -1.40 2.18 -15.84
C ALA A 11 -2.20 3.11 -14.92
N VAL A 12 -3.51 3.22 -15.15
CA VAL A 12 -4.42 4.07 -14.36
C VAL A 12 -4.51 3.57 -12.93
N LEU A 13 -4.72 2.28 -12.70
CA LEU A 13 -4.81 1.72 -11.34
C LEU A 13 -3.49 1.87 -10.58
N THR A 14 -2.35 1.59 -11.21
CA THR A 14 -1.04 1.85 -10.59
C THR A 14 -0.90 3.33 -10.23
N GLY A 15 -1.25 4.23 -11.16
CA GLY A 15 -1.19 5.68 -10.95
C GLY A 15 -2.09 6.17 -9.82
N THR A 16 -3.31 5.63 -9.72
CA THR A 16 -4.24 5.95 -8.64
C THR A 16 -3.69 5.50 -7.29
N VAL A 17 -3.16 4.27 -7.19
CA VAL A 17 -2.52 3.82 -5.94
C VAL A 17 -1.29 4.69 -5.64
N ALA A 18 -0.47 5.02 -6.64
CA ALA A 18 0.70 5.86 -6.48
C ALA A 18 0.32 7.23 -5.88
N LEU A 19 -0.72 7.86 -6.40
CA LEU A 19 -1.22 9.15 -5.91
C LEU A 19 -1.73 9.02 -4.47
N VAL A 20 -2.57 8.03 -4.18
CA VAL A 20 -3.11 7.81 -2.84
C VAL A 20 -1.98 7.62 -1.83
N ILE A 21 -1.02 6.74 -2.11
CA ILE A 21 0.08 6.46 -1.19
C ILE A 21 1.06 7.64 -1.07
N ALA A 22 1.32 8.37 -2.15
CA ALA A 22 2.12 9.59 -2.08
C ALA A 22 1.46 10.63 -1.16
N LEU A 23 0.14 10.79 -1.23
CA LEU A 23 -0.61 11.68 -0.35
C LEU A 23 -0.64 11.17 1.10
N VAL A 24 -0.73 9.86 1.32
CA VAL A 24 -0.61 9.25 2.65
C VAL A 24 0.78 9.53 3.25
N ALA A 25 1.85 9.26 2.49
CA ALA A 25 3.22 9.53 2.91
C ALA A 25 3.44 11.02 3.21
N LEU A 26 2.95 11.90 2.32
CA LEU A 26 3.01 13.34 2.53
C LEU A 26 2.28 13.74 3.80
N GLY A 27 1.06 13.23 4.02
CA GLY A 27 0.28 13.48 5.24
C GLY A 27 1.01 13.05 6.50
N ASN A 28 1.62 11.86 6.51
CA ASN A 28 2.40 11.38 7.66
C ASN A 28 3.69 12.19 7.89
N ILE A 29 4.27 12.79 6.85
CA ILE A 29 5.43 13.68 6.99
C ILE A 29 5.02 15.07 7.50
N THR A 30 3.95 15.66 6.94
CA THR A 30 3.57 17.05 7.24
C THR A 30 2.71 17.19 8.49
N ASP A 31 1.85 16.22 8.75
CA ASP A 31 1.05 16.11 9.98
C ASP A 31 1.63 15.00 10.88
N PHE A 32 2.92 15.15 11.18
CA PHE A 32 3.70 14.13 11.87
C PHE A 32 3.14 13.83 13.27
N GLY A 33 2.80 14.85 14.05
CA GLY A 33 2.41 14.71 15.46
C GLY A 33 1.07 13.97 15.66
N THR A 34 0.11 14.16 14.75
CA THR A 34 -1.19 13.49 14.81
C THR A 34 -1.07 12.00 14.50
N ASN A 35 -0.36 11.68 13.42
CA ASN A 35 -0.18 10.30 12.97
C ASN A 35 0.83 9.52 13.84
N GLN A 36 1.80 10.20 14.45
CA GLN A 36 2.65 9.62 15.49
C GLN A 36 1.81 9.18 16.70
N GLN A 37 0.89 10.03 17.17
CA GLN A 37 0.00 9.68 18.27
C GLN A 37 -0.87 8.47 17.94
N PHE A 38 -1.36 8.38 16.70
CA PHE A 38 -2.08 7.19 16.23
C PHE A 38 -1.26 5.91 16.46
N VAL A 39 -0.01 5.85 15.98
CA VAL A 39 0.84 4.67 16.17
C VAL A 39 1.12 4.41 17.65
N ARG A 40 1.41 5.45 18.43
CA ARG A 40 1.66 5.31 19.87
C ARG A 40 0.47 4.69 20.61
N HIS A 41 -0.75 5.17 20.35
CA HIS A 41 -1.95 4.66 21.02
C HIS A 41 -2.31 3.24 20.58
N VAL A 42 -2.13 2.91 19.29
CA VAL A 42 -2.30 1.53 18.82
C VAL A 42 -1.34 0.58 19.53
N LEU A 43 -0.05 0.92 19.56
CA LEU A 43 0.97 0.06 20.17
C LEU A 43 0.86 0.00 21.70
N ALA A 44 0.46 1.09 22.35
CA ALA A 44 0.26 1.15 23.80
C ALA A 44 -1.01 0.41 24.26
N MET A 45 -1.96 0.18 23.35
CA MET A 45 -3.27 -0.43 23.64
C MET A 45 -4.06 0.29 24.75
N ASP A 46 -3.75 1.55 25.03
CA ASP A 46 -4.23 2.32 26.18
C ASP A 46 -5.68 2.78 26.07
N THR A 47 -6.24 2.67 24.85
CA THR A 47 -7.64 2.96 24.51
C THR A 47 -8.45 1.71 24.15
N THR A 48 -7.91 0.51 24.41
CA THR A 48 -8.63 -0.77 24.28
C THR A 48 -9.44 -1.09 25.54
N PHE A 49 -10.06 -2.27 25.62
CA PHE A 49 -10.81 -2.71 26.81
C PHE A 49 -9.92 -2.99 28.04
N LYS A 50 -8.60 -3.00 27.88
CA LYS A 50 -7.61 -3.25 28.95
C LYS A 50 -7.79 -4.60 29.66
N ASP A 51 -8.14 -5.63 28.88
CA ASP A 51 -8.21 -7.00 29.35
C ASP A 51 -6.81 -7.47 29.84
N PRO A 52 -6.66 -7.90 31.12
CA PRO A 52 -5.40 -8.38 31.66
C PRO A 52 -4.72 -9.48 30.82
N ASP A 53 -5.51 -10.33 30.15
CA ASP A 53 -5.01 -11.44 29.35
C ASP A 53 -4.41 -10.99 28.02
N LEU A 54 -4.65 -9.74 27.61
CA LEU A 54 -4.21 -9.17 26.33
C LEU A 54 -3.09 -8.14 26.49
N MET A 55 -3.08 -7.41 27.60
CA MET A 55 -2.22 -6.23 27.80
C MET A 55 -0.71 -6.54 27.83
N TRP A 56 -0.30 -7.81 27.96
CA TRP A 56 1.11 -8.20 27.87
C TRP A 56 1.76 -7.88 26.51
N ARG A 57 0.95 -7.66 25.46
CA ARG A 57 1.40 -7.32 24.11
C ARG A 57 1.74 -5.84 23.95
N ALA A 58 1.29 -4.99 24.88
CA ALA A 58 1.42 -3.55 24.76
C ALA A 58 2.88 -3.09 24.77
N ILE A 59 3.20 -2.14 23.90
CA ILE A 59 4.51 -1.48 23.83
C ILE A 59 4.33 -0.06 24.32
N THR A 60 4.94 0.28 25.46
CA THR A 60 4.85 1.62 26.09
C THR A 60 6.10 2.47 25.88
N SER A 61 7.16 1.92 25.28
CA SER A 61 8.38 2.66 24.98
C SER A 61 8.15 3.60 23.79
N HIS A 62 8.18 4.91 24.04
CA HIS A 62 8.05 5.92 22.98
C HIS A 62 9.12 5.79 21.91
N THR A 63 10.35 5.36 22.26
CA THR A 63 11.41 5.14 21.27
C THR A 63 11.04 4.05 20.26
N LEU A 64 10.48 2.93 20.73
CA LEU A 64 10.04 1.84 19.84
C LEU A 64 8.84 2.26 18.99
N GLN A 65 7.89 2.98 19.59
CA GLN A 65 6.72 3.48 18.87
C GLN A 65 7.10 4.49 17.78
N ASP A 66 8.02 5.41 18.08
CA ASP A 66 8.51 6.40 17.14
C ASP A 66 9.34 5.77 16.02
N ALA A 67 10.17 4.76 16.36
CA ALA A 67 10.89 3.99 15.36
C ALA A 67 9.93 3.24 14.41
N ALA A 68 8.86 2.64 14.94
CA ALA A 68 7.84 2.00 14.13
C ALA A 68 7.14 3.00 13.20
N TYR A 69 6.80 4.19 13.71
CA TYR A 69 6.17 5.24 12.90
C TYR A 69 7.09 5.74 11.77
N LEU A 70 8.38 5.98 12.07
CA LEU A 70 9.36 6.34 11.05
C LEU A 70 9.54 5.25 9.98
N ALA A 71 9.51 3.97 10.39
CA ALA A 71 9.56 2.85 9.46
C ALA A 71 8.34 2.82 8.52
N ILE A 72 7.14 3.14 9.03
CA ILE A 72 5.93 3.27 8.21
C ILE A 72 6.10 4.37 7.16
N ILE A 73 6.54 5.57 7.55
CA ILE A 73 6.76 6.69 6.61
C ILE A 73 7.78 6.32 5.52
N ALA A 74 8.91 5.72 5.92
CA ALA A 74 9.94 5.29 4.97
C ALA A 74 9.39 4.26 3.98
N TRP A 75 8.58 3.31 4.47
CA TRP A 75 7.95 2.28 3.66
C TRP A 75 6.94 2.86 2.66
N GLU A 76 6.05 3.74 3.12
CA GLU A 76 5.06 4.42 2.27
C GLU A 76 5.73 5.28 1.20
N THR A 77 6.78 6.03 1.58
CA THR A 77 7.55 6.87 0.66
C THR A 77 8.21 6.02 -0.43
N LEU A 78 8.88 4.93 -0.04
CA LEU A 78 9.51 4.03 -1.01
C LEU A 78 8.47 3.37 -1.93
N ALA A 79 7.33 2.92 -1.38
CA ALA A 79 6.26 2.34 -2.17
C ALA A 79 5.68 3.35 -3.17
N ALA A 80 5.43 4.59 -2.74
CA ALA A 80 4.96 5.68 -3.60
C ALA A 80 5.94 5.93 -4.76
N LEU A 81 7.25 6.02 -4.48
CA LEU A 81 8.28 6.23 -5.51
C LEU A 81 8.31 5.09 -6.54
N LEU A 82 8.23 3.84 -6.10
CA LEU A 82 8.18 2.68 -6.99
C LEU A 82 6.92 2.69 -7.86
N LEU A 83 5.76 3.02 -7.29
CA LEU A 83 4.49 3.10 -8.02
C LEU A 83 4.45 4.27 -9.01
N LEU A 84 5.02 5.42 -8.65
CA LEU A 84 5.16 6.57 -9.55
C LEU A 84 6.07 6.23 -10.74
N ALA A 85 7.21 5.59 -10.47
CA ALA A 85 8.12 5.11 -11.51
C ALA A 85 7.44 4.06 -12.40
N GLY A 86 6.71 3.10 -11.82
CA GLY A 86 5.90 2.12 -12.54
C GLY A 86 4.87 2.78 -13.46
N THR A 87 4.13 3.76 -12.94
CA THR A 87 3.14 4.57 -13.69
C THR A 87 3.77 5.28 -14.88
N ALA A 88 4.92 5.95 -14.68
CA ALA A 88 5.63 6.62 -15.76
C ALA A 88 6.08 5.64 -16.84
N LEU A 89 6.58 4.45 -16.44
CA LEU A 89 6.98 3.40 -17.38
C LEU A 89 5.80 2.80 -18.13
N TRP A 90 4.61 2.67 -17.52
CA TRP A 90 3.40 2.28 -18.24
C TRP A 90 3.03 3.30 -19.31
N ALA A 91 3.07 4.60 -18.98
CA ALA A 91 2.75 5.68 -19.91
C ALA A 91 3.68 5.69 -21.14
N VAL A 92 4.98 5.50 -20.93
CA VAL A 92 5.97 5.39 -22.02
C VAL A 92 5.81 4.06 -22.77
N GLY A 93 5.58 2.97 -22.02
CA GLY A 93 5.42 1.61 -22.53
C GLY A 93 4.25 1.43 -23.47
N LEU A 94 3.15 2.18 -23.27
CA LEU A 94 2.00 2.22 -24.17
C LEU A 94 2.38 2.62 -25.61
N ARG A 95 3.45 3.40 -25.80
CA ARG A 95 3.94 3.83 -27.12
C ARG A 95 4.94 2.85 -27.73
N ASN A 96 5.85 2.31 -26.94
CA ASN A 96 7.02 1.55 -27.43
C ASN A 96 6.98 0.03 -27.14
N GLY A 97 5.93 -0.46 -26.47
CA GLY A 97 5.73 -1.89 -26.16
C GLY A 97 6.57 -2.46 -25.02
N ARG A 98 7.40 -1.65 -24.33
CA ARG A 98 8.33 -2.12 -23.28
C ARG A 98 7.68 -2.09 -21.90
N LEU A 99 6.86 -3.09 -21.58
CA LEU A 99 6.00 -3.09 -20.38
C LEU A 99 6.56 -3.91 -19.20
N ALA A 100 7.62 -4.70 -19.39
CA ALA A 100 8.13 -5.61 -18.37
C ALA A 100 8.61 -4.87 -17.10
N ARG A 101 9.34 -3.76 -17.26
CA ARG A 101 9.82 -2.95 -16.13
C ARG A 101 8.68 -2.21 -15.42
N ALA A 102 7.68 -1.75 -16.18
CA ALA A 102 6.49 -1.12 -15.63
C ALA A 102 5.75 -2.09 -14.71
N ARG A 103 5.52 -3.32 -15.18
CA ARG A 103 4.96 -4.40 -14.37
C ARG A 103 5.79 -4.68 -13.11
N LEU A 104 7.10 -4.85 -13.23
CA LEU A 104 7.95 -5.15 -12.07
C LEU A 104 7.85 -4.08 -10.97
N LEU A 105 8.01 -2.80 -11.32
CA LEU A 105 7.94 -1.71 -10.34
C LEU A 105 6.54 -1.56 -9.74
N SER A 106 5.48 -1.69 -10.56
CA SER A 106 4.10 -1.75 -10.06
C SER A 106 3.92 -2.90 -9.07
N THR A 107 4.35 -4.11 -9.40
CA THR A 107 4.23 -5.28 -8.52
C THR A 107 4.95 -5.07 -7.19
N LEU A 108 6.19 -4.58 -7.21
CA LEU A 108 6.95 -4.31 -5.98
C LEU A 108 6.24 -3.28 -5.10
N GLY A 109 5.85 -2.14 -5.67
CA GLY A 109 5.13 -1.11 -4.94
C GLY A 109 3.79 -1.60 -4.39
N LEU A 110 3.00 -2.32 -5.19
CA LEU A 110 1.70 -2.85 -4.78
C LEU A 110 1.83 -3.89 -3.67
N LEU A 111 2.82 -4.77 -3.74
CA LEU A 111 3.09 -5.74 -2.66
C LEU A 111 3.52 -5.04 -1.36
N MET A 112 4.29 -3.95 -1.46
CA MET A 112 4.59 -3.13 -0.28
C MET A 112 3.32 -2.57 0.37
N ILE A 113 2.33 -2.13 -0.41
CA ILE A 113 1.04 -1.64 0.12
C ILE A 113 0.22 -2.77 0.73
N VAL A 114 0.19 -3.95 0.09
CA VAL A 114 -0.46 -5.14 0.63
C VAL A 114 0.16 -5.54 1.97
N LEU A 115 1.49 -5.53 2.09
CA LEU A 115 2.18 -5.85 3.33
C LEU A 115 1.90 -4.81 4.42
N LEU A 116 1.99 -3.52 4.09
CA LEU A 116 1.74 -2.46 5.07
C LEU A 116 0.32 -2.52 5.60
N PHE A 117 -0.68 -2.46 4.73
CA PHE A 117 -2.06 -2.37 5.19
C PHE A 117 -2.65 -3.73 5.59
N GLY A 118 -2.31 -4.81 4.89
CA GLY A 118 -2.78 -6.16 5.23
C GLY A 118 -2.07 -6.75 6.44
N ALA A 119 -0.75 -6.87 6.40
CA ALA A 119 -0.01 -7.45 7.53
C ALA A 119 0.20 -6.44 8.65
N GLY A 120 0.63 -5.22 8.35
CA GLY A 120 0.90 -4.19 9.35
C GLY A 120 -0.37 -3.69 10.05
N PHE A 121 -1.36 -3.17 9.30
CA PHE A 121 -2.54 -2.55 9.92
C PHE A 121 -3.66 -3.54 10.26
N LEU A 122 -4.03 -4.47 9.37
CA LEU A 122 -5.12 -5.41 9.69
C LEU A 122 -4.66 -6.49 10.66
N ALA A 123 -3.58 -7.22 10.35
CA ALA A 123 -3.16 -8.35 11.20
C ALA A 123 -2.45 -7.87 12.49
N ILE A 124 -1.41 -7.04 12.38
CA ILE A 124 -0.65 -6.59 13.56
C ILE A 124 -1.44 -5.51 14.33
N GLY A 125 -1.82 -4.41 13.68
CA GLY A 125 -2.60 -3.35 14.33
C GLY A 125 -3.96 -3.85 14.83
N GLY A 126 -4.77 -4.40 13.92
CA GLY A 126 -6.12 -4.91 14.19
C GLY A 126 -6.14 -6.04 15.19
N GLU A 127 -5.57 -7.18 14.83
CA GLU A 127 -5.73 -8.41 15.62
C GLU A 127 -4.73 -8.53 16.78
N TRP A 128 -3.44 -8.26 16.55
CA TRP A 128 -2.44 -8.39 17.61
C TRP A 128 -2.59 -7.33 18.70
N PHE A 129 -2.74 -6.06 18.31
CA PHE A 129 -2.90 -4.91 19.21
C PHE A 129 -4.37 -4.52 19.51
N ALA A 130 -5.34 -5.27 19.00
CA ALA A 130 -6.77 -5.01 19.21
C ALA A 130 -7.20 -3.58 18.86
N MET A 131 -6.60 -2.99 17.81
CA MET A 131 -6.92 -1.64 17.34
C MET A 131 -8.42 -1.45 17.06
N TRP A 132 -9.13 -2.52 16.70
CA TRP A 132 -10.59 -2.49 16.50
C TRP A 132 -11.38 -2.09 17.75
N GLN A 133 -10.83 -2.25 18.96
CA GLN A 133 -11.50 -1.87 20.21
C GLN A 133 -11.45 -0.36 20.47
N SER A 134 -10.47 0.35 19.88
CA SER A 134 -10.36 1.79 20.06
C SER A 134 -11.39 2.52 19.22
N LYS A 135 -12.10 3.48 19.82
CA LYS A 135 -13.04 4.35 19.08
C LYS A 135 -12.34 5.47 18.33
N THR A 136 -11.17 5.89 18.81
CA THR A 136 -10.45 7.07 18.31
C THR A 136 -9.28 6.66 17.43
N TRP A 137 -8.56 5.61 17.81
CA TRP A 137 -7.32 5.19 17.17
C TRP A 137 -7.53 3.89 16.42
N ASN A 138 -8.46 3.90 15.46
CA ASN A 138 -8.80 2.73 14.65
C ASN A 138 -8.64 3.02 13.16
N GLY A 139 -7.68 2.36 12.53
CA GLY A 139 -7.34 2.53 11.12
C GLY A 139 -7.85 1.43 10.20
N LEU A 140 -8.71 0.50 10.66
CA LEU A 140 -9.07 -0.70 9.88
C LEU A 140 -9.83 -0.38 8.59
N GLU A 141 -10.70 0.63 8.60
CA GLU A 141 -11.42 1.03 7.39
C GLU A 141 -10.46 1.60 6.33
N ALA A 142 -9.55 2.48 6.75
CA ALA A 142 -8.52 3.04 5.88
C ALA A 142 -7.58 1.95 5.35
N ALA A 143 -7.19 1.00 6.20
CA ALA A 143 -6.35 -0.13 5.83
C ALA A 143 -7.04 -1.03 4.81
N THR A 144 -8.31 -1.37 5.03
CA THR A 144 -9.11 -2.19 4.11
C THR A 144 -9.23 -1.50 2.75
N ARG A 145 -9.55 -0.20 2.71
CA ARG A 145 -9.65 0.56 1.46
C ARG A 145 -8.35 0.54 0.66
N ASN A 146 -7.21 0.79 1.31
CA ASN A 146 -5.91 0.78 0.63
C ASN A 146 -5.50 -0.63 0.18
N LEU A 147 -5.75 -1.65 1.01
CA LEU A 147 -5.50 -3.04 0.66
C LEU A 147 -6.35 -3.48 -0.54
N THR A 148 -7.64 -3.16 -0.54
CA THR A 148 -8.54 -3.50 -1.65
C THR A 148 -8.09 -2.84 -2.95
N LEU A 149 -7.78 -1.54 -2.92
CA LEU A 149 -7.31 -0.83 -4.11
C LEU A 149 -6.00 -1.43 -4.64
N ALA A 150 -5.03 -1.69 -3.76
CA ALA A 150 -3.75 -2.31 -4.14
C ALA A 150 -3.94 -3.75 -4.66
N GLY A 151 -4.82 -4.54 -4.04
CA GLY A 151 -5.14 -5.89 -4.46
C GLY A 151 -5.77 -5.92 -5.85
N ILE A 152 -6.74 -5.05 -6.13
CA ILE A 152 -7.36 -4.93 -7.46
C ILE A 152 -6.31 -4.52 -8.50
N ALA A 153 -5.48 -3.51 -8.20
CA ALA A 153 -4.41 -3.09 -9.10
C ALA A 153 -3.42 -4.22 -9.38
N LEU A 154 -3.06 -5.00 -8.36
CA LEU A 154 -2.13 -6.13 -8.48
C LEU A 154 -2.71 -7.21 -9.39
N LEU A 155 -3.98 -7.57 -9.22
CA LEU A 155 -4.67 -8.50 -10.09
C LEU A 155 -4.63 -8.02 -11.55
N VAL A 156 -5.00 -6.77 -11.82
CA VAL A 156 -5.02 -6.20 -13.18
C VAL A 156 -3.63 -6.15 -13.83
N VAL A 157 -2.60 -5.77 -13.07
CA VAL A 157 -1.20 -5.76 -13.54
C VAL A 157 -0.75 -7.17 -14.00
N HIS A 158 -1.26 -8.21 -13.37
CA HIS A 158 -0.92 -9.62 -13.63
C HIS A 158 -1.91 -10.38 -14.51
N LEU A 159 -3.02 -9.79 -14.93
CA LEU A 159 -3.95 -10.43 -15.86
C LEU A 159 -3.26 -10.83 -17.18
N PRO A 160 -3.66 -11.97 -17.79
CA PRO A 160 -3.19 -12.35 -19.11
C PRO A 160 -3.48 -11.24 -20.13
N GLY A 161 -2.46 -10.83 -20.89
CA GLY A 161 -2.58 -9.80 -21.92
C GLY A 161 -2.15 -8.39 -21.50
N THR A 162 -1.88 -8.12 -20.22
CA THR A 162 -1.38 -6.80 -19.77
C THR A 162 0.01 -6.45 -20.31
N THR A 163 0.87 -7.44 -20.59
CA THR A 163 2.23 -7.21 -21.16
C THR A 163 2.59 -8.16 -22.31
N ALA A 164 1.62 -8.85 -22.91
CA ALA A 164 1.91 -9.84 -23.95
C ALA A 164 2.47 -9.14 -25.22
N PRO A 165 3.46 -9.74 -25.91
CA PRO A 165 3.97 -9.20 -27.17
C PRO A 165 2.85 -9.14 -28.23
N ARG A 166 2.92 -8.15 -29.13
CA ARG A 166 2.05 -8.15 -30.32
C ARG A 166 2.49 -9.31 -31.20
N HIS A 167 1.73 -10.40 -31.24
CA HIS A 167 1.84 -11.32 -32.36
C HIS A 167 1.30 -10.59 -33.59
N GLY A 168 2.21 -10.05 -34.40
CA GLY A 168 1.92 -9.71 -35.78
C GLY A 168 1.92 -11.00 -36.59
N GLU A 169 0.79 -11.29 -37.23
CA GLU A 169 0.74 -11.49 -38.68
C GLU A 169 2.04 -12.04 -39.29
N HIS A 170 2.31 -13.31 -39.02
CA HIS A 170 3.15 -14.17 -39.84
C HIS A 170 2.27 -15.37 -40.14
N ASP A 171 1.40 -15.21 -41.13
CA ASP A 171 0.72 -16.28 -41.87
C ASP A 171 -0.06 -15.58 -43.01
N ALA A 172 0.69 -15.12 -44.01
CA ALA A 172 0.22 -14.80 -45.36
C ALA A 172 1.31 -15.22 -46.35
#